data_AF-A0AAJ0UDI5-F1
#
_entry.id   AF-A0AAJ0UDI5-F1
#
_cell.length_a   1.000
_cell.length_b   1.000
_cell.length_c   1.000
_cell.angle_alpha   90.00
_cell.angle_beta   90.00
_cell.angle_gamma   90.00
#
_symmetry.space_group_name_H-M   'P 1'
#
loop_
_entity.id
_entity.type
_entity.pdbx_description
1 polymer ?
#
loop_
_entity_poly.entity_id
_entity_poly.type
_entity_poly.pdbx_seq_one_letter_code
_entity_poly.pdbx_strand_id
1 'polypeptide(L)'
;MTDHDQQAAAARQVLAGSFHGVLSTHSLELAGYPFGSVVPYVLDQEGRPLLLLSPLSQHTKHLEADSRCGLTLLEESEGDVQQRGRLSAVGKVTPCGADADGEDDVAMIGIDAEGIDVRVADRLRRIPLLRPIGSPAEAREVLVAMATQPEGD
;
A
#
# COMPACT_ATOMS: atom_id res chain seq x y z
N MET A 1 -14.50 25.65 0.89
CA MET A 1 -13.69 24.54 0.37
C MET A 1 -13.48 24.80 -1.09
N THR A 2 -12.24 24.84 -1.56
CA THR A 2 -11.94 25.09 -2.98
C THR A 2 -12.16 23.81 -3.80
N ASP A 3 -12.32 23.93 -5.13
CA ASP A 3 -12.38 22.77 -6.04
C ASP A 3 -11.14 21.87 -5.90
N HIS A 4 -9.98 22.49 -5.67
CA HIS A 4 -8.73 21.79 -5.43
C HIS A 4 -8.75 20.96 -4.14
N ASP A 5 -9.31 21.49 -3.05
CA ASP A 5 -9.44 20.76 -1.77
C ASP A 5 -10.35 19.53 -1.93
N GLN A 6 -11.42 19.66 -2.72
CA GLN A 6 -12.36 18.59 -3.00
C GLN A 6 -11.72 17.50 -3.87
N GLN A 7 -10.95 17.87 -4.90
CA GLN A 7 -10.18 16.93 -5.71
C GLN A 7 -9.12 16.20 -4.87
N ALA A 8 -8.42 16.91 -3.99
CA ALA A 8 -7.43 16.31 -3.11
C ALA A 8 -8.08 15.34 -2.09
N ALA A 9 -9.27 15.66 -1.58
CA ALA A 9 -10.03 14.77 -0.71
C ALA A 9 -10.48 13.50 -1.44
N ALA A 10 -11.02 13.62 -2.66
CA ALA A 10 -11.40 12.48 -3.48
C ALA A 10 -10.19 11.59 -3.85
N ALA A 11 -9.05 12.20 -4.18
CA ALA A 11 -7.80 11.47 -4.43
C ALA A 11 -7.35 10.66 -3.21
N ARG A 12 -7.38 11.26 -2.01
CA ARG A 12 -7.07 10.54 -0.76
C ARG A 12 -8.04 9.40 -0.49
N GLN A 13 -9.32 9.56 -0.83
CA GLN A 13 -10.31 8.51 -0.67
C GLN A 13 -10.03 7.31 -1.58
N VAL A 14 -9.68 7.53 -2.85
CA VAL A 14 -9.26 6.44 -3.75
C VAL A 14 -7.99 5.78 -3.24
N LEU A 15 -7.01 6.56 -2.81
CA LEU A 15 -5.74 6.05 -2.28
C LEU A 15 -5.91 5.19 -1.03
N ALA A 16 -6.81 5.59 -0.12
CA ALA A 16 -7.08 4.86 1.12
C ALA A 16 -8.06 3.68 0.93
N GLY A 17 -8.87 3.70 -0.13
CA GLY A 17 -9.87 2.67 -0.42
C GLY A 17 -9.39 1.54 -1.34
N SER A 18 -8.20 1.66 -1.91
CA SER A 18 -7.56 0.62 -2.71
C SER A 18 -6.40 -0.02 -1.94
N PHE A 19 -6.16 -1.32 -2.19
CA PHE A 19 -5.09 -2.08 -1.51
C PHE A 19 -4.07 -2.69 -2.47
N HIS A 20 -4.30 -2.50 -3.76
CA HIS A 20 -3.39 -2.86 -4.82
C HIS A 20 -3.49 -1.85 -5.96
N GLY A 21 -2.44 -1.77 -6.76
CA GLY A 21 -2.35 -0.83 -7.88
C GLY A 21 -1.43 -1.34 -8.98
N VAL A 22 -1.47 -0.66 -10.12
CA VAL A 22 -0.53 -0.91 -11.22
C VAL A 22 0.67 0.02 -11.05
N LEU A 23 1.80 -0.58 -10.66
CA LEU A 23 3.09 0.08 -10.62
C LEU A 23 3.70 0.07 -12.03
N SER A 24 3.95 1.26 -12.56
CA SER A 24 4.60 1.50 -13.86
C SER A 24 6.04 1.92 -13.63
N THR A 25 6.98 1.12 -14.13
CA THR A 25 8.44 1.30 -13.99
C THR A 25 9.12 1.42 -15.35
N HIS A 26 10.34 1.94 -15.40
CA HIS A 26 11.14 2.00 -16.62
C HIS A 26 11.72 0.61 -16.94
N SER A 27 11.31 -0.02 -18.06
CA SER A 27 11.79 -1.36 -18.41
C SER A 27 13.28 -1.36 -18.71
N LEU A 28 14.00 -2.33 -18.15
CA LEU A 28 15.40 -2.59 -18.47
C LEU A 28 15.56 -3.46 -19.70
N GLU A 29 14.61 -4.35 -19.96
CA GLU A 29 14.65 -5.26 -21.10
C GLU A 29 14.22 -4.59 -22.42
N LEU A 30 13.27 -3.64 -22.35
CA LEU A 30 12.73 -2.93 -23.51
C LEU A 30 12.91 -1.42 -23.36
N ALA A 31 14.08 -0.93 -23.80
CA ALA A 31 14.42 0.48 -23.73
C ALA A 31 13.32 1.38 -24.34
N GLY A 32 12.87 2.37 -23.56
CA GLY A 32 11.82 3.31 -23.96
C GLY A 32 10.39 2.87 -23.66
N TYR A 33 10.16 1.62 -23.23
CA TYR A 33 8.83 1.12 -22.85
C TYR A 33 8.65 1.08 -21.33
N PRO A 34 7.45 1.43 -20.81
CA PRO A 34 7.14 1.19 -19.41
C PRO A 34 6.82 -0.29 -19.17
N PHE A 35 7.12 -0.78 -17.98
CA PHE A 35 6.70 -2.07 -17.47
C PHE A 35 5.64 -1.88 -16.38
N GLY A 36 4.45 -2.45 -16.58
CA GLY A 36 3.35 -2.42 -15.62
C GLY A 36 3.25 -3.73 -14.84
N SER A 37 3.18 -3.65 -13.51
CA SER A 37 2.91 -4.81 -12.65
C SER A 37 1.93 -4.48 -11.53
N VAL A 38 1.08 -5.43 -11.17
CA VAL A 38 0.19 -5.30 -10.01
C VAL A 38 1.00 -5.49 -8.73
N VAL A 39 0.90 -4.55 -7.79
CA VAL A 39 1.55 -4.61 -6.48
C VAL A 39 0.53 -4.31 -5.38
N PRO A 40 0.51 -5.06 -4.27
CA PRO A 40 -0.19 -4.65 -3.07
C PRO A 40 0.55 -3.47 -2.42
N TYR A 41 -0.18 -2.63 -1.71
CA TYR A 41 0.41 -1.55 -0.90
C TYR A 41 -0.44 -1.27 0.33
N VAL A 42 0.18 -0.65 1.32
CA VAL A 42 -0.51 0.01 2.43
C VAL A 42 -0.07 1.46 2.52
N LEU A 43 -0.73 2.27 3.34
CA LEU A 43 -0.33 3.65 3.59
C LEU A 43 0.41 3.76 4.92
N ASP A 44 1.51 4.52 4.94
CA ASP A 44 2.14 4.93 6.20
C ASP A 44 1.36 6.07 6.89
N GLN A 45 1.89 6.55 8.03
CA GLN A 45 1.27 7.61 8.81
C GLN A 45 1.19 8.95 8.07
N GLU A 46 2.01 9.16 7.04
CA GLU A 46 1.98 10.34 6.18
C GLU A 46 1.10 10.14 4.93
N GLY A 47 0.43 8.99 4.79
CA GLY A 47 -0.42 8.65 3.66
C GLY A 47 0.36 8.29 2.39
N ARG A 48 1.62 7.88 2.52
CA ARG A 48 2.45 7.45 1.39
C ARG A 48 2.33 5.94 1.17
N PRO A 49 2.28 5.45 -0.08
CA PRO A 49 2.28 4.02 -0.38
C PRO A 49 3.57 3.35 0.09
N LEU A 50 3.42 2.35 0.97
CA LEU A 50 4.45 1.39 1.33
C LEU A 50 4.25 0.10 0.52
N LEU A 51 5.33 -0.34 -0.11
CA LEU A 51 5.36 -1.47 -1.02
C LEU A 51 6.31 -2.54 -0.49
N LEU A 52 5.86 -3.79 -0.43
CA LEU A 52 6.74 -4.93 -0.20
C LEU A 52 7.10 -5.57 -1.55
N LEU A 53 8.32 -5.33 -2.01
CA LEU A 53 8.79 -5.80 -3.32
C LEU A 53 9.85 -6.88 -3.15
N SER A 54 9.74 -7.95 -3.94
CA SER A 54 10.74 -9.02 -3.93
C SER A 54 12.03 -8.55 -4.61
N PRO A 55 13.22 -8.81 -4.05
CA PRO A 55 14.49 -8.52 -4.73
C PRO A 55 14.66 -9.21 -6.09
N LEU A 56 13.91 -10.28 -6.34
CA LEU A 56 14.01 -11.06 -7.58
C LEU A 56 13.10 -10.55 -8.71
N SER A 57 12.11 -9.71 -8.40
CA SER A 57 11.12 -9.27 -9.39
C SER A 57 11.68 -8.23 -10.37
N GLN A 58 11.08 -8.16 -11.56
CA GLN A 58 11.51 -7.19 -12.59
C GLN A 58 11.29 -5.75 -12.16
N HIS A 59 10.14 -5.42 -11.56
CA HIS A 59 9.87 -4.06 -11.09
C HIS A 59 10.89 -3.58 -10.04
N THR A 60 11.43 -4.48 -9.21
CA THR A 60 12.46 -4.10 -8.22
C THR A 60 13.75 -3.73 -8.92
N LYS A 61 14.22 -4.56 -9.86
CA LYS A 61 15.41 -4.27 -10.68
C LYS A 61 15.25 -2.98 -11.48
N HIS A 62 14.05 -2.72 -12.01
CA HIS A 62 13.75 -1.47 -12.70
C HIS A 62 13.89 -0.26 -11.76
N LEU A 63 13.32 -0.33 -10.56
CA LEU A 63 13.37 0.73 -9.56
C LEU A 63 14.78 0.98 -9.02
N GLU A 64 15.60 -0.08 -8.89
CA GLU A 64 17.01 0.03 -8.51
C GLU A 64 17.82 0.82 -9.56
N ALA A 65 17.51 0.65 -10.85
CA ALA A 65 18.15 1.38 -11.93
C ALA A 65 17.58 2.81 -12.09
N ASP A 66 16.27 2.98 -11.92
CA ASP A 66 15.59 4.26 -11.96
C ASP A 66 14.38 4.29 -11.00
N SER A 67 14.54 5.00 -9.89
CA SER A 67 13.51 5.13 -8.86
C SER A 67 12.21 5.79 -9.32
N ARG A 68 12.17 6.44 -10.49
CA ARG A 68 10.97 7.12 -10.99
C ARG A 68 9.92 6.11 -11.43
N CYS A 69 8.69 6.29 -10.97
CA CYS A 69 7.59 5.40 -11.29
C CYS A 69 6.24 6.12 -11.31
N GLY A 70 5.22 5.41 -11.79
CA GLY A 70 3.81 5.77 -11.59
C GLY A 70 3.09 4.66 -10.83
N LEU A 71 2.15 5.02 -9.96
CA LEU A 71 1.20 4.09 -9.33
C LEU A 71 -0.21 4.49 -9.75
N THR A 72 -0.90 3.61 -10.46
CA THR A 72 -2.28 3.83 -10.90
C THR A 72 -3.23 2.96 -10.08
N LEU A 73 -4.25 3.60 -9.53
CA LEU A 73 -5.32 3.01 -8.74
C LEU A 73 -6.65 3.23 -9.43
N LEU A 74 -7.52 2.24 -9.29
CA LEU A 74 -8.89 2.28 -9.76
C LEU A 74 -9.76 1.94 -8.55
N GLU A 75 -10.63 2.87 -8.17
CA GLU A 75 -11.61 2.68 -7.08
C GLU A 75 -12.37 1.37 -7.30
N GLU A 76 -12.44 0.48 -6.29
CA GLU A 76 -13.15 -0.79 -6.41
C GLU A 76 -14.67 -0.59 -6.33
N SER A 77 -15.35 -0.68 -7.47
CA SER A 77 -16.81 -0.58 -7.57
C SER A 77 -17.34 -1.30 -8.81
N GLU A 78 -18.61 -1.69 -8.77
CA GLU A 78 -19.29 -2.33 -9.91
C GLU A 78 -19.70 -1.29 -10.97
N GLY A 79 -19.75 -1.71 -12.24
CA GLY A 79 -20.18 -0.86 -13.36
C GLY A 79 -19.05 -0.45 -14.30
N ASP A 80 -19.25 0.65 -15.03
CA ASP A 80 -18.33 1.14 -16.06
C ASP A 80 -17.03 1.68 -15.45
N VAL A 81 -15.90 1.07 -15.81
CA VAL A 81 -14.55 1.46 -15.38
C VAL A 81 -14.20 2.92 -15.67
N GLN A 82 -14.83 3.57 -16.65
CA GLN A 82 -14.59 4.97 -16.98
C GLN A 82 -15.31 5.94 -16.03
N GLN A 83 -16.32 5.47 -15.30
CA GLN A 83 -17.09 6.24 -14.32
C GLN A 83 -16.53 6.10 -12.89
N ARG A 84 -15.69 5.09 -12.64
CA ARG A 84 -15.05 4.83 -11.35
C ARG A 84 -14.02 5.91 -11.02
N GLY A 85 -13.74 6.17 -9.76
CA GLY A 85 -12.62 7.02 -9.34
C GLY A 85 -11.28 6.44 -9.80
N ARG A 86 -10.36 7.29 -10.28
CA ARG A 86 -8.99 6.89 -10.64
C ARG A 86 -8.00 7.85 -10.02
N LEU A 87 -6.88 7.29 -9.55
CA LEU A 87 -5.73 8.07 -9.13
C LEU A 87 -4.49 7.57 -9.87
N SER A 88 -3.71 8.50 -10.43
CA SER A 88 -2.36 8.20 -10.91
C SER A 88 -1.37 9.08 -10.14
N ALA A 89 -0.63 8.46 -9.24
CA ALA A 89 0.46 9.10 -8.52
C ALA A 89 1.76 8.89 -9.32
N VAL A 90 2.56 9.95 -9.48
CA VAL A 90 3.88 9.89 -10.11
C VAL A 90 4.90 10.39 -9.10
N GLY A 91 5.99 9.65 -8.93
CA GLY A 91 6.97 9.96 -7.90
C GLY A 91 8.22 9.10 -8.00
N LYS A 92 8.93 9.02 -6.88
CA LYS A 92 10.09 8.15 -6.71
C LYS A 92 9.80 7.12 -5.64
N VAL A 93 10.22 5.88 -5.85
CA VAL A 93 10.31 4.89 -4.78
C VAL A 93 11.66 5.05 -4.09
N THR A 94 11.63 5.11 -2.76
CA THR A 94 12.82 5.06 -1.92
C THR A 94 12.73 3.87 -0.99
N PRO A 95 13.83 3.16 -0.72
CA PRO A 95 13.86 2.18 0.35
C PRO A 95 13.34 2.81 1.65
N CYS A 96 12.51 2.10 2.39
CA CYS A 96 12.18 2.51 3.74
C CYS A 96 13.48 2.54 4.54
N GLY A 97 13.77 3.67 5.21
CA GLY A 97 14.92 3.74 6.10
C GLY A 97 14.84 2.63 7.15
N ALA A 98 16.00 2.09 7.54
CA ALA A 98 16.11 1.19 8.69
C ALA A 98 15.95 1.99 9.99
N ASP A 99 14.87 2.77 10.13
CA ASP A 99 14.60 3.48 11.37
C ASP A 99 13.77 2.57 12.27
N ALA A 100 14.50 1.65 12.90
CA ALA A 100 14.45 1.45 14.34
C ALA A 100 15.62 0.58 14.79
N ASP A 101 16.53 1.20 15.51
CA ASP A 101 17.49 0.52 16.36
C ASP A 101 16.74 -0.23 17.48
N GLY A 102 16.51 -1.53 17.29
CA GLY A 102 15.98 -2.39 18.35
C GLY A 102 15.54 -3.77 17.84
N GLU A 103 16.11 -4.83 18.41
CA GLU A 103 15.72 -6.23 18.18
C GLU A 103 14.24 -6.50 18.56
N ASP A 104 13.60 -5.56 19.30
CA ASP A 104 12.21 -5.59 19.77
C ASP A 104 11.30 -4.54 19.08
N ASP A 105 11.71 -3.89 17.98
CA ASP A 105 10.87 -2.88 17.34
C ASP A 105 9.73 -3.52 16.51
N VAL A 106 8.54 -3.54 17.09
CA VAL A 106 7.29 -3.97 16.44
C VAL A 106 6.39 -2.76 16.21
N ALA A 107 6.16 -2.41 14.95
CA ALA A 107 5.32 -1.29 14.58
C ALA A 107 4.28 -1.70 13.53
N MET A 108 3.01 -1.37 13.77
CA MET A 108 2.00 -1.40 12.71
C MET A 108 2.38 -0.32 11.69
N ILE A 109 2.63 -0.73 10.45
CA ILE A 109 2.97 0.19 9.36
C ILE A 109 1.77 0.51 8.47
N GLY A 110 0.72 -0.31 8.52
CA GLY A 110 -0.48 -0.13 7.73
C GLY A 110 -1.58 -1.11 8.12
N ILE A 111 -2.80 -0.75 7.76
CA ILE A 111 -4.00 -1.58 7.90
C ILE A 111 -4.86 -1.40 6.67
N ASP A 112 -5.45 -2.48 6.20
CA ASP A 112 -6.48 -2.46 5.17
C ASP A 112 -7.70 -3.27 5.56
N ALA A 113 -8.63 -3.46 4.61
CA ALA A 113 -9.86 -4.22 4.82
C ALA A 113 -9.63 -5.68 5.22
N GLU A 114 -8.48 -6.28 4.93
CA GLU A 114 -8.22 -7.71 5.10
C GLU A 114 -7.14 -8.01 6.15
N GLY A 115 -6.27 -7.06 6.48
CA GLY A 115 -5.08 -7.33 7.28
C GLY A 115 -4.37 -6.10 7.81
N ILE A 116 -3.37 -6.38 8.64
CA ILE A 116 -2.43 -5.41 9.19
C ILE A 116 -1.05 -5.77 8.67
N ASP A 117 -0.30 -4.79 8.20
CA ASP A 117 1.12 -4.94 7.96
C ASP A 117 1.91 -4.42 9.17
N VAL A 118 2.75 -5.29 9.71
CA VAL A 118 3.55 -5.03 10.91
C VAL A 118 5.01 -5.21 10.54
N ARG A 119 5.82 -4.20 10.84
CA ARG A 119 7.26 -4.32 10.82
C ARG A 119 7.73 -4.92 12.15
N VAL A 120 8.51 -5.99 12.09
CA VAL A 120 9.19 -6.63 13.23
C VAL A 120 10.68 -6.58 12.92
N ALA A 121 11.42 -5.71 13.60
CA ALA A 121 12.79 -5.35 13.26
C ALA A 121 12.90 -4.90 11.78
N ASP A 122 13.63 -5.66 10.94
CA ASP A 122 13.82 -5.42 9.50
C ASP A 122 12.85 -6.18 8.60
N ARG A 123 11.90 -6.94 9.18
CA ARG A 123 10.97 -7.78 8.43
C ARG A 123 9.57 -7.21 8.41
N LEU A 124 8.96 -7.21 7.23
CA LEU A 124 7.53 -6.99 7.12
C LEU A 124 6.76 -8.29 7.29
N ARG A 125 5.73 -8.27 8.14
CA ARG A 125 4.79 -9.37 8.34
C ARG A 125 3.36 -8.88 8.17
N ARG A 126 2.63 -9.59 7.33
CA ARG A 126 1.19 -9.45 7.19
C ARG A 126 0.48 -10.31 8.23
N ILE A 127 -0.38 -9.69 9.03
CA ILE A 127 -1.27 -10.38 9.98
C ILE A 127 -2.70 -10.28 9.42
N PRO A 128 -3.36 -11.39 9.05
CA PRO A 128 -4.73 -11.33 8.57
C PRO A 128 -5.67 -10.91 9.71
N LEU A 129 -6.66 -10.08 9.39
CA LEU A 129 -7.75 -9.78 10.31
C LEU A 129 -8.66 -11.02 10.46
N LEU A 130 -9.33 -11.15 11.60
CA LEU A 130 -10.25 -12.27 11.85
C LEU A 130 -11.44 -12.28 10.87
N ARG A 131 -11.77 -11.12 10.31
CA ARG A 131 -12.77 -10.92 9.26
C ARG A 131 -12.43 -9.64 8.48
N PRO A 132 -12.89 -9.51 7.23
CA PRO A 132 -12.81 -8.25 6.52
C PRO A 132 -13.54 -7.12 7.27
N ILE A 133 -13.03 -5.89 7.16
CA ILE A 133 -13.59 -4.68 7.76
C ILE A 133 -13.99 -3.67 6.69
N GLY A 134 -15.15 -3.03 6.87
CA GLY A 134 -15.64 -1.98 5.97
C GLY A 134 -15.53 -0.56 6.54
N SER A 135 -15.13 -0.41 7.80
CA SER A 135 -15.12 0.88 8.49
C SER A 135 -14.06 0.97 9.61
N PRO A 136 -13.63 2.19 10.00
CA PRO A 136 -12.70 2.37 11.12
C PRO A 136 -13.23 1.86 12.47
N ALA A 137 -14.56 1.92 12.69
CA ALA A 137 -15.19 1.41 13.91
C ALA A 137 -15.01 -0.12 14.01
N GLU A 138 -15.23 -0.83 12.90
CA GLU A 138 -14.99 -2.27 12.80
C GLU A 138 -13.52 -2.63 12.93
N ALA A 139 -12.60 -1.80 12.41
CA ALA A 139 -11.17 -2.00 12.60
C ALA A 139 -10.82 -2.13 14.08
N ARG A 140 -11.29 -1.18 14.90
CA ARG A 140 -11.06 -1.21 16.35
C ARG A 140 -11.66 -2.46 17.01
N GLU A 141 -12.87 -2.85 16.64
CA GLU A 141 -13.52 -4.05 17.20
C GLU A 141 -12.72 -5.32 16.90
N VAL A 142 -12.28 -5.51 15.65
CA VAL A 142 -11.51 -6.68 15.25
C VAL A 142 -10.13 -6.70 15.90
N LEU A 143 -9.45 -5.56 15.96
CA LEU A 143 -8.14 -5.44 16.62
C LEU A 143 -8.22 -5.75 18.12
N VAL A 144 -9.27 -5.27 18.81
CA VAL A 144 -9.51 -5.61 20.22
C VAL A 144 -9.76 -7.11 20.36
N ALA A 145 -10.60 -7.70 19.50
CA ALA A 145 -10.85 -9.13 19.52
C ALA A 145 -9.55 -9.93 19.36
N MET A 146 -8.71 -9.60 18.38
CA MET A 146 -7.40 -10.23 18.14
C MET A 146 -6.49 -10.14 19.36
N ALA A 147 -6.41 -8.98 20.02
CA ALA A 147 -5.56 -8.79 21.20
C ALA A 147 -6.06 -9.56 22.45
N THR A 148 -7.34 -9.94 22.48
CA THR A 148 -7.95 -10.67 23.60
C THR A 148 -8.05 -12.17 23.35
N GLN A 149 -7.73 -12.65 22.15
CA GLN A 149 -7.63 -14.08 21.90
C GLN A 149 -6.34 -14.61 22.55
N PRO A 150 -6.41 -15.68 23.37
CA PRO A 150 -5.21 -16.32 23.85
C PRO A 150 -4.41 -16.84 22.64
N GLU A 151 -3.09 -16.68 22.67
CA GLU A 151 -2.20 -17.32 21.69
C GLU A 151 -2.59 -18.80 21.58
N GLY A 152 -2.89 -19.26 20.37
CA GLY A 152 -3.24 -20.64 20.12
C GLY A 152 -2.09 -21.58 20.47
N ASP A 153 -2.45 -22.67 21.15
CA ASP A 153 -1.69 -23.87 21.55
C ASP A 153 -0.73 -24.41 20.48
#